data_AF-A0A7Y6XIM0-F1
#
_entry.id   AF-A0A7Y6XIM0-F1
#
_cell.length_a   1.000
_cell.length_b   1.000
_cell.length_c   1.000
_cell.angle_alpha   90.00
_cell.angle_beta   90.00
_cell.angle_gamma   90.00
#
_symmetry.space_group_name_H-M   'P 1'
#
loop_
_entity.id
_entity.type
_entity.pdbx_description
1 polymer ?
#
loop_
_entity_poly.entity_id
_entity_poly.type
_entity_poly.pdbx_seq_one_letter_code
_entity_poly.pdbx_strand_id
1 'polypeptide(L)'
;MNFRFQCWVQRHASGRVTLTPLSLPHLAVHADTLEKATEELTLALDDQLTRIHPRRVPEFIAATGGTLHTLELDAIPVWGTEENTLAPLTFASAVAPTHQSYLGLHAPRLETHLWFQGKKVPEDAAERLREQLEGLPDARLLSLRADGGEALIDLEVEATPTRLSALTPRQLHLDIR
;
A
#
# COMPACT_ATOMS: atom_id res chain seq x y z
N MET A 1 -16.15 -16.23 6.65
CA MET A 1 -16.19 -15.46 5.39
C MET A 1 -14.75 -15.24 4.96
N ASN A 2 -14.43 -15.39 3.67
CA ASN A 2 -13.06 -15.17 3.19
C ASN A 2 -12.91 -13.70 2.72
N PHE A 3 -11.92 -13.02 3.27
CA PHE A 3 -11.54 -11.65 2.92
C PHE A 3 -10.18 -11.69 2.23
N ARG A 4 -10.03 -10.97 1.12
CA ARG A 4 -8.79 -10.92 0.35
C ARG A 4 -8.21 -9.52 0.40
N PHE A 5 -6.95 -9.41 0.82
CA PHE A 5 -6.22 -8.17 0.92
C PHE A 5 -5.01 -8.22 -0.01
N GLN A 6 -4.82 -7.19 -0.83
CA GLN A 6 -3.58 -7.03 -1.57
C GLN A 6 -2.56 -6.33 -0.67
N CYS A 7 -1.41 -6.95 -0.51
CA CYS A 7 -0.36 -6.51 0.37
C CYS A 7 0.91 -6.19 -0.43
N TRP A 8 1.55 -5.10 -0.06
CA TRP A 8 2.87 -4.73 -0.54
C TRP A 8 3.94 -5.32 0.37
N VAL A 9 4.89 -6.00 -0.24
CA VAL A 9 6.05 -6.63 0.41
C VAL A 9 7.26 -5.78 0.11
N GLN A 10 7.96 -5.34 1.16
CA GLN A 10 9.26 -4.70 1.08
C GLN A 10 10.30 -5.58 1.78
N ARG A 11 11.32 -6.02 1.04
CA ARG A 11 12.48 -6.71 1.61
C ARG A 11 13.56 -5.70 1.97
N HIS A 12 14.10 -5.81 3.17
CA HIS A 12 15.14 -4.91 3.69
C HIS A 12 16.53 -5.52 3.52
N ALA A 13 17.56 -4.67 3.49
CA ALA A 13 18.96 -5.11 3.38
C ALA A 13 19.39 -6.05 4.54
N SER A 14 18.71 -5.95 5.70
CA SER A 14 18.92 -6.84 6.85
C SER A 14 18.37 -8.26 6.66
N GLY A 15 17.66 -8.53 5.57
CA GLY A 15 16.92 -9.78 5.34
C GLY A 15 15.51 -9.79 5.93
N ARG A 16 15.15 -8.78 6.73
CA ARG A 16 13.79 -8.61 7.27
C ARG A 16 12.79 -8.21 6.19
N VAL A 17 11.50 -8.37 6.48
CA VAL A 17 10.40 -8.07 5.56
C VAL A 17 9.38 -7.17 6.24
N THR A 18 8.92 -6.15 5.53
CA THR A 18 7.71 -5.41 5.89
C THR A 18 6.58 -5.83 4.95
N LEU A 19 5.43 -6.18 5.52
CA LEU A 19 4.22 -6.56 4.82
C LEU A 19 3.12 -5.55 5.15
N THR A 20 2.62 -4.84 4.15
CA THR A 20 1.66 -3.74 4.34
C THR A 20 0.40 -3.98 3.50
N PRO A 21 -0.79 -4.14 4.11
CA PRO A 21 -2.05 -4.16 3.36
C PRO A 21 -2.28 -2.80 2.69
N LEU A 22 -2.53 -2.79 1.38
CA LEU A 22 -2.73 -1.53 0.65
C LEU A 22 -3.98 -0.77 1.11
N SER A 23 -5.03 -1.49 1.51
CA SER A 23 -6.27 -0.89 2.02
C SER A 23 -6.20 -0.49 3.50
N LEU A 24 -5.23 -1.03 4.26
CA LEU A 24 -5.08 -0.80 5.70
C LEU A 24 -3.59 -0.60 6.06
N PRO A 25 -2.95 0.51 5.61
CA PRO A 25 -1.50 0.68 5.79
C PRO A 25 -1.06 0.72 7.25
N HIS A 26 -1.95 1.10 8.17
CA HIS A 26 -1.70 1.14 9.61
C HIS A 26 -1.51 -0.25 10.25
N LEU A 27 -1.84 -1.33 9.54
CA LEU A 27 -1.59 -2.71 9.95
C LEU A 27 -0.27 -3.25 9.40
N ALA A 28 0.64 -2.41 8.94
CA ALA A 28 1.95 -2.87 8.45
C ALA A 28 2.68 -3.69 9.52
N VAL A 29 3.15 -4.87 9.12
CA VAL A 29 3.88 -5.81 9.98
C VAL A 29 5.33 -5.89 9.54
N HIS A 30 6.25 -5.91 10.50
CA HIS A 30 7.68 -6.03 10.25
C HIS A 30 8.27 -7.26 10.95
N ALA A 31 8.71 -8.25 10.18
CA ALA A 31 9.17 -9.54 10.71
C ALA A 31 10.48 -10.02 10.07
N ASP A 32 11.03 -11.11 10.61
CA ASP A 32 12.26 -11.72 10.08
C ASP A 32 12.04 -12.35 8.71
N THR A 33 10.85 -12.91 8.47
CA THR A 33 10.50 -13.61 7.23
C THR A 33 9.11 -13.23 6.77
N LEU A 34 8.81 -13.51 5.49
CA LEU A 34 7.49 -13.24 4.93
C LEU A 34 6.42 -14.11 5.58
N GLU A 35 6.75 -15.36 5.93
CA GLU A 35 5.83 -16.30 6.58
C GLU A 35 5.39 -15.77 7.94
N LYS A 36 6.34 -15.32 8.78
CA LYS A 36 6.03 -14.70 10.08
C LYS A 36 5.20 -13.43 9.93
N ALA A 37 5.57 -12.56 8.99
CA ALA A 37 4.82 -11.33 8.71
C ALA A 37 3.38 -11.64 8.28
N THR A 38 3.20 -12.71 7.49
CA THR A 38 1.89 -13.17 7.02
C THR A 38 1.05 -13.70 8.17
N GLU A 39 1.62 -14.52 9.06
CA GLU A 39 0.95 -15.05 10.24
C GLU A 39 0.48 -13.92 11.18
N GLU A 40 1.39 -13.01 11.54
CA GLU A 40 1.09 -11.87 12.41
C GLU A 40 0.02 -10.94 11.79
N LEU A 41 0.13 -10.66 10.48
CA LEU A 41 -0.86 -9.84 9.79
C LEU A 41 -2.23 -10.53 9.71
N THR A 42 -2.26 -11.85 9.50
CA THR A 42 -3.51 -12.62 9.48
C THR A 42 -4.23 -12.52 10.82
N LEU A 43 -3.50 -12.66 11.94
CA LEU A 43 -4.06 -12.52 13.28
C LEU A 43 -4.59 -11.10 13.53
N ALA A 44 -3.85 -10.07 13.12
CA ALA A 44 -4.29 -8.68 13.25
C ALA A 44 -5.56 -8.39 12.43
N LEU A 45 -5.62 -8.89 11.19
CA LEU A 45 -6.79 -8.75 10.32
C LEU A 45 -8.00 -9.50 10.86
N ASP A 46 -7.83 -10.73 11.37
CA ASP A 46 -8.92 -11.50 11.98
C ASP A 46 -9.51 -10.81 13.22
N ASP A 47 -8.66 -10.29 14.11
CA ASP A 47 -9.11 -9.54 15.29
C ASP A 47 -9.91 -8.29 14.89
N GLN A 48 -9.42 -7.54 13.89
CA GLN A 48 -10.11 -6.36 13.39
C GLN A 48 -11.45 -6.71 12.71
N LEU A 49 -11.48 -7.74 11.86
CA LEU A 49 -12.68 -8.19 11.14
C LEU A 49 -13.73 -8.79 12.09
N THR A 50 -13.31 -9.43 13.18
CA THR A 50 -14.23 -9.99 14.17
C THR A 50 -14.92 -8.88 14.98
N ARG A 51 -14.20 -7.80 15.26
CA ARG A 51 -14.68 -6.64 16.04
C ARG A 51 -15.42 -5.60 15.23
N ILE A 52 -15.33 -5.65 13.90
CA ILE A 52 -15.90 -4.60 13.07
C ILE A 52 -17.42 -4.58 13.12
N HIS A 53 -18.00 -3.38 13.06
CA HIS A 53 -19.44 -3.24 12.94
C HIS A 53 -19.92 -3.85 11.61
N PRO A 54 -21.02 -4.64 11.62
CA PRO A 54 -21.40 -5.44 10.45
C PRO A 54 -21.75 -4.60 9.21
N ARG A 55 -22.15 -3.33 9.39
CA ARG A 55 -22.40 -2.39 8.28
C ARG A 55 -21.14 -1.99 7.51
N ARG A 56 -19.97 -2.09 8.14
CA ARG A 56 -18.67 -1.72 7.56
C ARG A 56 -17.98 -2.91 6.89
N VAL A 57 -18.43 -4.13 7.14
CA VAL A 57 -17.91 -5.36 6.52
C VAL A 57 -17.79 -5.26 4.99
N PRO A 58 -18.74 -4.65 4.24
CA PRO A 58 -18.59 -4.46 2.79
C PRO A 58 -17.37 -3.63 2.37
N GLU A 59 -16.86 -2.72 3.23
CA GLU A 59 -15.64 -1.94 2.96
C GLU A 59 -14.40 -2.84 2.79
N PHE A 60 -14.41 -4.02 3.42
CA PHE A 60 -13.29 -4.98 3.45
C PHE A 60 -13.45 -6.09 2.40
N ILE A 61 -14.57 -6.11 1.68
CA ILE A 61 -14.85 -7.06 0.59
C ILE A 61 -14.40 -6.48 -0.77
N ALA A 62 -13.77 -5.30 -0.79
CA ALA A 62 -13.40 -4.58 -2.01
C ALA A 62 -12.34 -5.32 -2.86
N ALA A 63 -12.38 -5.02 -4.18
CA ALA A 63 -11.65 -5.74 -5.22
C ALA A 63 -10.12 -5.63 -5.05
N THR A 64 -9.50 -6.79 -4.89
CA THR A 64 -8.08 -7.02 -5.17
C THR A 64 -7.85 -7.14 -6.68
N GLY A 65 -6.64 -6.82 -7.13
CA GLY A 65 -6.30 -6.85 -8.56
C GLY A 65 -5.35 -5.76 -9.04
N GLY A 66 -4.66 -5.06 -8.13
CA GLY A 66 -3.59 -4.18 -8.54
C GLY A 66 -2.41 -4.95 -9.11
N THR A 67 -1.76 -4.40 -10.13
CA THR A 67 -0.50 -4.91 -10.66
C THR A 67 0.65 -4.03 -10.22
N LEU A 68 1.81 -4.63 -9.98
CA LEU A 68 3.00 -3.86 -9.68
C LEU A 68 3.50 -3.17 -10.95
N HIS A 69 3.70 -1.87 -10.88
CA HIS A 69 4.25 -1.05 -11.94
C HIS A 69 5.45 -0.28 -11.41
N THR A 70 6.55 -0.34 -12.14
CA THR A 70 7.80 0.33 -11.74
C THR A 70 7.91 1.66 -12.46
N LEU A 71 8.06 2.73 -11.70
CA LEU A 71 8.36 4.07 -12.21
C LEU A 71 9.81 4.42 -11.89
N GLU A 72 10.49 5.09 -12.82
CA GLU A 72 11.86 5.56 -12.65
C GLU A 72 11.90 7.07 -12.89
N LEU A 73 12.63 7.79 -12.04
CA LEU A 73 12.75 9.23 -12.11
C LEU A 73 14.12 9.70 -11.64
N ASP A 74 14.74 10.61 -12.37
CA ASP A 74 15.98 11.24 -11.90
C ASP A 74 15.65 12.23 -10.77
N ALA A 75 16.06 11.90 -9.55
CA ALA A 75 15.72 12.67 -8.36
C ALA A 75 16.75 12.64 -7.23
N ILE A 76 17.77 11.78 -7.29
CA ILE A 76 18.80 11.72 -6.25
C ILE A 76 19.95 12.65 -6.64
N PRO A 77 20.25 13.72 -5.89
CA PRO A 77 21.39 14.58 -6.20
C PRO A 77 22.71 13.84 -5.95
N VAL A 78 23.58 13.84 -6.96
CA VAL A 78 24.94 13.33 -6.90
C VAL A 78 25.89 14.49 -7.16
N TRP A 79 26.63 14.88 -6.12
CA TRP A 79 27.63 15.95 -6.23
C TRP A 79 28.88 15.44 -6.92
N GLY A 80 29.13 15.95 -8.13
CA GLY A 80 30.36 15.71 -8.87
C GLY A 80 31.40 16.79 -8.60
N THR A 81 32.63 16.55 -9.06
CA THR A 81 33.73 17.53 -8.97
C THR A 81 33.56 18.70 -9.94
N GLU A 82 32.85 18.50 -11.06
CA GLU A 82 32.65 19.50 -12.11
C GLU A 82 31.17 19.89 -12.25
N GLU A 83 30.26 18.91 -12.28
CA GLU A 83 28.82 19.15 -12.36
C GLU A 83 28.05 18.24 -11.40
N ASN A 84 26.96 18.77 -10.86
CA ASN A 84 26.00 17.99 -10.10
C ASN A 84 25.08 17.27 -11.08
N THR A 85 24.83 15.98 -10.83
CA THR A 85 23.95 15.15 -11.65
C THR A 85 22.81 14.60 -10.80
N LEU A 86 21.73 14.17 -11.45
CA LEU A 86 20.65 13.46 -10.80
C LEU A 86 20.75 11.98 -11.15
N ALA A 87 20.78 11.12 -10.14
CA ALA A 87 20.70 9.68 -10.30
C ALA A 87 19.23 9.20 -10.23
N PRO A 88 18.91 8.07 -10.89
CA PRO A 88 17.56 7.55 -10.93
C PRO A 88 17.12 7.00 -9.56
N LEU A 89 15.89 7.31 -9.21
CA LEU A 89 15.13 6.77 -8.11
C LEU A 89 13.98 5.95 -8.70
N THR A 90 13.94 4.67 -8.36
CA THR A 90 12.86 3.78 -8.79
C THR A 90 11.76 3.75 -7.74
N PHE A 91 10.49 3.62 -8.11
CA PHE A 91 9.37 3.29 -7.21
C PHE A 91 8.55 2.12 -7.74
N ALA A 92 8.28 1.16 -6.86
CA ALA A 92 7.23 0.17 -7.10
C ALA A 92 5.88 0.78 -6.69
N SER A 93 4.95 0.85 -7.65
CA SER A 93 3.61 1.38 -7.44
C SER A 93 2.56 0.31 -7.72
N ALA A 94 1.55 0.22 -6.87
CA ALA A 94 0.39 -0.62 -7.09
C ALA A 94 -0.60 0.12 -8.01
N VAL A 95 -0.88 -0.48 -9.16
CA VAL A 95 -1.78 0.10 -10.17
C VAL A 95 -3.04 -0.74 -10.24
N ALA A 96 -4.18 -0.16 -9.91
CA ALA A 96 -5.47 -0.85 -9.91
C ALA A 96 -6.53 -0.04 -10.65
N PRO A 97 -7.40 -0.70 -11.44
CA PRO A 97 -8.55 -0.02 -12.01
C PRO A 97 -9.49 0.41 -10.88
N THR A 98 -9.96 1.65 -10.93
CA THR A 98 -10.91 2.21 -9.97
C THR A 98 -12.24 2.52 -10.68
N HIS A 99 -13.17 3.20 -9.99
CA HIS A 99 -14.54 3.37 -10.48
C HIS A 99 -14.60 4.09 -11.84
N GLN A 100 -15.42 3.58 -12.76
CA GLN A 100 -15.86 4.21 -14.02
C GLN A 100 -14.78 5.03 -14.79
N SER A 101 -13.71 4.36 -15.22
CA SER A 101 -12.66 4.90 -16.14
C SER A 101 -11.50 5.63 -15.49
N TYR A 102 -11.29 5.45 -14.19
CA TYR A 102 -10.06 5.89 -13.52
C TYR A 102 -9.14 4.72 -13.23
N LEU A 103 -7.85 5.04 -13.18
CA LEU A 103 -6.77 4.17 -12.75
C LEU A 103 -6.13 4.80 -11.52
N GLY A 104 -6.11 4.05 -10.42
CA GLY A 104 -5.38 4.45 -9.22
C GLY A 104 -3.94 3.96 -9.31
N LEU A 105 -2.99 4.84 -9.00
CA LEU A 105 -1.59 4.52 -8.81
C LEU A 105 -1.22 4.87 -7.37
N HIS A 106 -0.93 3.86 -6.57
CA HIS A 106 -0.48 4.02 -5.20
C HIS A 106 1.01 3.72 -5.12
N ALA A 107 1.82 4.68 -4.67
CA ALA A 107 3.24 4.51 -4.42
C ALA A 107 3.47 4.38 -2.90
N PRO A 108 3.60 3.16 -2.34
CA PRO A 108 3.56 2.96 -0.89
C PRO A 108 4.68 3.67 -0.14
N ARG A 109 5.91 3.72 -0.69
CA ARG A 109 7.05 4.43 -0.07
C ARG A 109 6.84 5.94 0.04
N LEU A 110 6.00 6.52 -0.82
CA LEU A 110 5.65 7.94 -0.79
C LEU A 110 4.30 8.18 -0.10
N GLU A 111 3.62 7.13 0.34
CA GLU A 111 2.27 7.20 0.92
C GLU A 111 1.29 7.99 0.03
N THR A 112 1.52 7.98 -1.29
CA THR A 112 0.85 8.87 -2.24
C THR A 112 -0.04 8.08 -3.19
N HIS A 113 -1.24 8.61 -3.42
CA HIS A 113 -2.24 8.07 -4.34
C HIS A 113 -2.50 9.07 -5.47
N LEU A 114 -2.18 8.68 -6.70
CA LEU A 114 -2.49 9.43 -7.91
C LEU A 114 -3.66 8.77 -8.66
N TRP A 115 -4.48 9.59 -9.30
CA TRP A 115 -5.65 9.16 -10.05
C TRP A 115 -5.54 9.65 -11.48
N PHE A 116 -5.59 8.71 -12.42
CA PHE A 116 -5.49 9.01 -13.84
C PHE A 116 -6.77 8.63 -14.55
N GLN A 117 -7.23 9.48 -15.47
CA GLN A 117 -8.36 9.15 -16.32
C GLN A 117 -7.88 8.23 -17.45
N GLY A 118 -8.41 7.02 -17.53
CA GLY A 118 -8.06 6.03 -18.54
C GLY A 118 -7.89 4.61 -17.99
N LYS A 119 -7.34 3.73 -18.82
CA LYS A 119 -7.11 2.31 -18.49
C LYS A 119 -5.64 1.93 -18.40
N LYS A 120 -4.73 2.87 -18.68
CA LYS A 120 -3.28 2.66 -18.66
C LYS A 120 -2.63 3.77 -17.87
N VAL A 121 -1.49 3.46 -17.24
CA VAL A 121 -0.65 4.47 -16.61
C VAL A 121 -0.16 5.40 -17.72
N PRO A 122 -0.38 6.72 -17.60
CA PRO A 122 0.08 7.66 -18.62
C PRO A 122 1.60 7.83 -18.54
N GLU A 123 2.22 8.23 -19.64
CA GLU A 123 3.68 8.39 -19.74
C GLU A 123 4.22 9.50 -18.82
N ASP A 124 3.40 10.50 -18.52
CA ASP A 124 3.73 11.59 -17.60
C ASP A 124 3.58 11.23 -16.11
N ALA A 125 3.17 10.00 -15.77
CA ALA A 125 2.97 9.59 -14.38
C ALA A 125 4.25 9.74 -13.52
N ALA A 126 5.42 9.51 -14.10
CA ALA A 126 6.70 9.70 -13.42
C ALA A 126 6.96 11.18 -13.08
N GLU A 127 6.63 12.09 -13.99
CA GLU A 127 6.75 13.54 -13.77
C GLU A 127 5.78 14.01 -12.67
N ARG A 128 4.53 13.53 -12.68
CA ARG A 128 3.55 13.82 -11.60
C ARG A 128 4.02 13.34 -10.23
N LEU A 129 4.72 12.23 -10.19
CA LEU A 129 5.29 11.70 -8.97
C LEU A 129 6.55 12.47 -8.55
N ARG A 130 7.34 12.99 -9.50
CA ARG A 130 8.46 13.90 -9.25
C ARG A 130 7.99 15.21 -8.60
N GLU A 131 6.84 15.76 -9.00
CA GLU A 131 6.24 16.95 -8.36
C GLU A 131 6.08 16.75 -6.84
N GLN A 132 5.83 15.52 -6.36
CA GLN A 132 5.69 15.20 -4.93
C GLN A 132 7.03 15.13 -4.18
N LEU A 133 8.14 15.09 -4.91
CA LEU A 133 9.49 15.09 -4.36
C LEU A 133 10.10 16.49 -4.29
N GLU A 134 9.50 17.46 -4.98
CA GLU A 134 9.98 18.84 -4.98
C GLU A 134 9.97 19.41 -3.55
N GLY A 135 11.12 19.95 -3.13
CA GLY A 135 11.28 20.52 -1.80
C GLY A 135 11.55 19.51 -0.68
N LEU A 136 11.62 18.20 -0.98
CA LEU A 136 12.11 17.24 0.01
C LEU A 136 13.62 17.39 0.25
N PRO A 137 14.09 17.30 1.50
CA PRO A 137 15.52 17.27 1.80
C PRO A 137 16.21 16.04 1.18
N ASP A 138 17.47 16.17 0.80
CA ASP A 138 18.26 15.08 0.21
C ASP A 138 18.29 13.81 1.07
N ALA A 139 18.35 13.97 2.39
CA ALA A 139 18.28 12.84 3.32
C ALA A 139 16.96 12.06 3.19
N ARG A 140 15.84 12.75 2.94
CA ARG A 140 14.54 12.12 2.71
C ARG A 140 14.51 11.41 1.37
N LEU A 141 15.02 12.05 0.31
CA LEU A 141 15.14 11.44 -1.02
C LEU A 141 15.98 10.15 -0.98
N LEU A 142 17.11 10.17 -0.27
CA LEU A 142 17.96 8.99 -0.10
C LEU A 142 17.28 7.87 0.69
N SER A 143 16.39 8.22 1.64
CA SER A 143 15.62 7.23 2.42
C SER A 143 14.50 6.55 1.63
N LEU A 144 14.12 7.10 0.47
CA LEU A 144 13.08 6.54 -0.40
C LEU A 144 13.60 5.48 -1.37
N ARG A 145 14.91 5.20 -1.35
CA ARG A 145 15.52 4.15 -2.16
C ARG A 145 15.00 2.77 -1.74
N ALA A 146 14.91 1.88 -2.71
CA ALA A 146 14.64 0.47 -2.44
C ALA A 146 15.85 -0.16 -1.76
N ASP A 147 15.68 -0.66 -0.54
CA ASP A 147 16.72 -1.44 0.14
C ASP A 147 16.83 -2.88 -0.41
N GLY A 148 15.78 -3.35 -1.08
CA GLY A 148 15.69 -4.71 -1.61
C GLY A 148 14.49 -4.90 -2.54
N GLY A 149 14.15 -6.16 -2.78
CA GLY A 149 13.05 -6.52 -3.69
C GLY A 149 11.68 -6.14 -3.14
N GLU A 150 10.80 -5.69 -4.04
CA GLU A 150 9.42 -5.32 -3.73
C GLU A 150 8.45 -6.16 -4.55
N ALA A 151 7.33 -6.54 -3.93
CA ALA A 151 6.32 -7.38 -4.57
C ALA A 151 4.91 -7.03 -4.09
N LEU A 152 3.92 -7.45 -4.86
CA LEU A 152 2.54 -7.53 -4.40
C LEU A 152 2.18 -8.99 -4.19
N ILE A 153 1.54 -9.27 -3.06
CA ILE A 153 0.96 -10.58 -2.77
C ILE A 153 -0.50 -10.40 -2.35
N ASP A 154 -1.29 -11.43 -2.55
CA ASP A 154 -2.64 -11.48 -2.03
C ASP A 154 -2.67 -12.35 -0.77
N LEU A 155 -3.27 -11.81 0.29
CA LEU A 155 -3.48 -12.49 1.56
C LEU A 155 -4.97 -12.78 1.72
N GLU A 156 -5.30 -14.04 1.97
CA GLU A 156 -6.65 -14.48 2.27
C GLU A 156 -6.80 -14.71 3.78
N VAL A 157 -7.87 -14.14 4.36
CA VAL A 157 -8.17 -14.22 5.79
C VAL A 157 -9.57 -14.74 5.96
N GLU A 158 -9.70 -15.88 6.64
CA GLU A 158 -11.00 -16.40 7.04
C GLU A 158 -11.39 -15.80 8.40
N ALA A 159 -12.40 -14.94 8.40
CA ALA A 159 -12.92 -14.33 9.61
C ALA A 159 -14.44 -14.51 9.72
N THR A 160 -14.96 -14.43 10.95
CA THR A 160 -16.41 -14.49 11.20
C THR A 160 -16.88 -13.19 11.88
N PRO A 161 -17.19 -12.14 11.09
CA PRO A 161 -17.70 -10.89 11.64
C PRO A 161 -18.96 -11.12 12.46
N THR A 162 -19.16 -10.24 13.44
CA THR A 162 -20.39 -10.25 14.25
C THR A 162 -21.62 -10.08 13.34
N ARG A 163 -22.70 -10.82 13.61
CA ARG A 163 -23.94 -10.69 12.83
C ARG A 163 -24.74 -9.47 13.27
N LEU A 164 -25.41 -8.79 12.35
CA LEU A 164 -26.35 -7.69 12.68
C LEU A 164 -27.39 -8.09 13.74
N SER A 165 -27.88 -9.34 13.66
CA SER A 165 -28.87 -9.88 14.60
C SER A 165 -28.34 -10.06 16.02
N ALA A 166 -27.02 -10.07 16.21
CA ALA A 166 -26.39 -10.23 17.52
C ALA A 166 -26.17 -8.89 18.24
N LEU A 167 -26.45 -7.76 17.58
CA LEU A 167 -26.25 -6.42 18.14
C LEU A 167 -27.52 -5.88 18.80
N THR A 168 -27.36 -5.22 19.94
CA THR A 168 -28.44 -4.46 20.59
C THR A 168 -28.76 -3.16 19.84
N PRO A 169 -29.96 -2.58 20.00
CA PRO A 169 -30.32 -1.31 19.37
C PRO A 169 -29.34 -0.15 19.64
N ARG A 170 -28.72 -0.10 20.83
CA ARG A 170 -27.68 0.90 21.13
C ARG A 170 -26.40 0.65 20.33
N GLN A 171 -25.98 -0.62 20.21
CA GLN A 171 -24.76 -0.98 19.48
C GLN A 171 -24.85 -0.73 17.98
N LEU A 172 -26.06 -0.79 17.40
CA LEU A 172 -26.31 -0.47 16.00
C LEU A 172 -26.01 1.00 15.63
N HIS A 173 -25.97 1.90 16.62
CA HIS A 173 -25.79 3.35 16.41
C HIS A 173 -24.40 3.87 16.80
N LEU A 174 -23.54 3.02 17.38
CA LEU A 174 -22.22 3.46 17.89
C LEU A 174 -21.23 3.84 16.78
N ASP A 175 -21.38 3.26 15.59
CA ASP A 175 -20.50 3.49 14.43
C ASP A 175 -21.07 4.47 13.38
N ILE A 176 -22.11 5.26 13.72
CA ILE A 176 -22.74 6.25 12.82
C ILE A 176 -22.25 7.68 13.13
N ARG A 177 -20.98 7.87 13.48
CA ARG A 177 -20.41 9.21 13.69
C ARG A 177 -19.10 9.39 12.95
#